data_AF-A0AAE0DFA1-F1
#
_entry.id   AF-A0AAE0DFA1-F1
#
_cell.length_a   1.000
_cell.length_b   1.000
_cell.length_c   1.000
_cell.angle_alpha   90.00
_cell.angle_beta   90.00
_cell.angle_gamma   90.00
#
_symmetry.space_group_name_H-M   'P 1'
#
loop_
_entity.id
_entity.type
_entity.pdbx_description
1 polymer ?
#
loop_
_entity_poly.entity_id
_entity_poly.type
_entity_poly.pdbx_seq_one_letter_code
_entity_poly.pdbx_strand_id
1 'polypeptide(L)'
;MIDNIESPSSLVLEYLDDNLLDVCSRKRLEGSNVKVVARTVLEALAMLHENGFVHTDVKPDNILINYGNDATRFSRVALGDCGDVYRFNPNAGPLEESHVISAAIFRSPEAQLNLRWGPPTDIWSLGATLISLILGGNWHICRPANVPFDDEHYGFWVLVEQVRRFGLFNDSFEEIADAERLAICTSAIVYIQENQKWLPFSMSEDDELARPDRDFIAKMMKLDPRDRPTARELLQDAWFNP
;
A
#
# COMPACT_ATOMS: atom_id res chain seq x y z
N MET A 1 -8.67 -3.04 -36.71
CA MET A 1 -7.67 -3.44 -37.72
C MET A 1 -6.37 -3.56 -36.94
N ILE A 2 -5.87 -4.78 -36.72
CA ILE A 2 -4.67 -5.00 -35.92
C ILE A 2 -3.51 -4.83 -36.89
N ASP A 3 -2.94 -3.63 -36.92
CA ASP A 3 -1.72 -3.38 -37.67
C ASP A 3 -0.56 -4.06 -36.93
N ASN A 4 0.27 -4.77 -37.70
CA ASN A 4 1.48 -5.44 -37.27
C ASN A 4 2.31 -4.53 -36.36
N ILE A 5 2.53 -4.93 -35.11
CA ILE A 5 3.37 -4.20 -34.18
C ILE A 5 4.82 -4.47 -34.56
N GLU A 6 5.45 -3.52 -35.25
CA GLU A 6 6.91 -3.46 -35.40
C GLU A 6 7.55 -3.38 -34.01
N SER A 7 8.57 -4.20 -33.76
CA SER A 7 9.30 -4.20 -32.49
C SER A 7 10.15 -2.92 -32.37
N PRO A 8 10.22 -2.29 -31.17
CA PRO A 8 9.58 -2.68 -29.92
C PRO A 8 8.11 -2.23 -29.79
N SER A 9 7.32 -3.01 -29.05
CA SER A 9 5.96 -2.63 -28.66
C SER A 9 5.96 -1.26 -27.99
N SER A 10 5.18 -0.34 -28.54
CA SER A 10 5.05 1.03 -28.04
C SER A 10 3.64 1.27 -27.53
N LEU A 11 3.51 1.95 -26.39
CA LEU A 11 2.24 2.38 -25.81
C LEU A 11 2.20 3.91 -25.80
N VAL A 12 1.16 4.49 -26.41
CA VAL A 12 0.93 5.94 -26.39
C VAL A 12 -0.18 6.22 -25.39
N LEU A 13 0.14 6.94 -24.32
CA LEU A 13 -0.78 7.31 -23.25
C LEU A 13 -0.94 8.83 -23.18
N GLU A 14 -1.97 9.27 -22.48
CA GLU A 14 -2.11 10.66 -22.08
C GLU A 14 -0.92 11.07 -21.19
N TYR A 15 -0.35 12.23 -21.46
CA TYR A 15 0.70 12.81 -20.63
C TYR A 15 0.09 13.45 -19.37
N LEU A 16 0.67 13.14 -18.22
CA LEU A 16 0.37 13.77 -16.94
C LEU A 16 1.61 14.52 -16.44
N ASP A 17 1.40 15.67 -15.80
CA ASP A 17 2.46 16.62 -15.44
C ASP A 17 3.51 16.04 -14.47
N ASP A 18 3.08 15.20 -13.51
CA ASP A 18 3.93 14.73 -12.41
C ASP A 18 3.45 13.39 -11.82
N ASN A 19 4.26 12.83 -10.92
CA ASN A 19 3.87 11.71 -10.04
C ASN A 19 3.92 12.14 -8.56
N LEU A 20 3.21 11.41 -7.69
CA LEU A 20 3.14 11.79 -6.29
C LEU A 20 4.42 11.54 -5.50
N LEU A 21 5.34 10.68 -5.96
CA LEU A 21 6.66 10.52 -5.34
C LEU A 21 7.44 11.85 -5.45
N ASP A 22 7.52 12.42 -6.64
CA ASP A 22 8.22 13.68 -6.90
C ASP A 22 7.53 14.86 -6.19
N VAL A 23 6.19 14.88 -6.14
CA VAL A 23 5.45 15.88 -5.35
C VAL A 23 5.78 15.77 -3.86
N CYS A 24 5.70 14.56 -3.28
CA CYS A 24 5.89 14.34 -1.85
C CYS A 24 7.34 14.57 -1.38
N SER A 25 8.31 14.42 -2.28
CA SER A 25 9.72 14.72 -2.03
C SER A 25 9.99 16.21 -1.80
N ARG A 26 9.17 17.09 -2.42
CA ARG A 26 9.33 18.55 -2.37
C ARG A 26 8.45 19.20 -1.30
N LYS A 27 7.24 18.67 -1.09
CA LYS A 27 6.28 19.19 -0.12
C LYS A 27 5.32 18.11 0.36
N ARG A 28 4.77 18.29 1.56
CA ARG A 28 3.62 17.48 2.03
C ARG A 28 2.37 17.80 1.21
N LEU A 29 1.47 16.84 1.09
CA LEU A 29 0.16 17.07 0.47
C LEU A 29 -0.82 17.66 1.50
N GLU A 30 -1.58 18.66 1.08
CA GLU A 30 -2.72 19.16 1.85
C GLU A 30 -3.80 18.07 1.97
N GLY A 31 -4.51 18.02 3.10
CA GLY A 31 -5.53 16.99 3.35
C GLY A 31 -6.63 16.92 2.29
N SER A 32 -6.97 18.05 1.64
CA SER A 32 -7.91 18.08 0.52
C SER A 32 -7.40 17.27 -0.69
N ASN A 33 -6.13 17.43 -1.05
CA ASN A 33 -5.48 16.66 -2.11
C ASN A 33 -5.32 15.19 -1.73
N VAL A 34 -5.01 14.89 -0.46
CA VAL A 34 -4.93 13.51 0.03
C VAL A 34 -6.28 12.79 -0.12
N LYS A 35 -7.39 13.46 0.21
CA LYS A 35 -8.74 12.92 -0.01
C LYS A 35 -9.05 12.70 -1.49
N VAL A 36 -8.66 13.63 -2.37
CA VAL A 36 -8.84 13.48 -3.83
C VAL A 36 -8.06 12.26 -4.33
N VAL A 37 -6.79 12.12 -3.95
CA VAL A 37 -5.94 10.97 -4.29
C VAL A 37 -6.56 9.67 -3.79
N ALA A 38 -6.90 9.59 -2.51
CA ALA A 38 -7.48 8.40 -1.91
C ALA A 38 -8.76 7.97 -2.64
N ARG A 39 -9.67 8.90 -2.94
CA ARG A 39 -10.91 8.61 -3.66
C ARG A 39 -10.62 8.05 -5.05
N THR A 40 -9.78 8.74 -5.84
CA THR A 40 -9.48 8.33 -7.21
C THR A 40 -8.80 6.96 -7.26
N VAL A 41 -7.86 6.69 -6.36
CA VAL A 41 -7.19 5.38 -6.30
C VAL A 41 -8.18 4.30 -5.88
N LEU A 42 -9.03 4.54 -4.87
CA LEU A 42 -10.05 3.58 -4.46
C LEU A 42 -11.07 3.29 -5.56
N GLU A 43 -11.47 4.29 -6.37
CA GLU A 43 -12.35 4.10 -7.53
C GLU A 43 -11.69 3.19 -8.58
N ALA A 44 -10.41 3.41 -8.88
CA ALA A 44 -9.65 2.56 -9.80
C ALA A 44 -9.50 1.12 -9.27
N LEU A 45 -9.17 0.98 -7.98
CA LEU A 45 -9.02 -0.33 -7.34
C LEU A 45 -10.36 -1.08 -7.27
N ALA A 46 -11.46 -0.41 -6.92
CA ALA A 46 -12.79 -1.03 -6.92
C ALA A 46 -13.14 -1.60 -8.30
N MET A 47 -12.87 -0.83 -9.36
CA MET A 47 -13.06 -1.30 -10.74
C MET A 47 -12.19 -2.53 -11.05
N LEU A 48 -10.90 -2.51 -10.75
CA LEU A 48 -10.00 -3.65 -11.00
C LEU A 48 -10.45 -4.89 -10.22
N HIS A 49 -10.70 -4.73 -8.92
CA HIS A 49 -11.03 -5.81 -8.00
C HIS A 49 -12.34 -6.50 -8.38
N GLU A 50 -13.35 -5.74 -8.81
CA GLU A 50 -14.63 -6.28 -9.29
C GLU A 50 -14.52 -7.07 -10.60
N ASN A 51 -13.49 -6.77 -11.40
CA ASN A 51 -13.17 -7.51 -12.62
C ASN A 51 -12.17 -8.65 -12.37
N GLY A 52 -11.83 -8.93 -11.11
CA GLY A 52 -10.93 -10.02 -10.73
C GLY A 52 -9.45 -9.72 -10.96
N PHE A 53 -9.07 -8.45 -11.02
CA PHE A 53 -7.69 -8.00 -11.15
C PHE A 53 -7.20 -7.35 -9.86
N VAL A 54 -5.89 -7.44 -9.61
CA VAL A 54 -5.18 -6.79 -8.51
C VAL A 54 -4.09 -5.92 -9.14
N HIS A 55 -3.94 -4.69 -8.68
CA HIS A 55 -2.96 -3.76 -9.23
C HIS A 55 -1.53 -4.20 -8.91
N THR A 56 -1.30 -4.64 -7.67
CA THR A 56 -0.04 -5.16 -7.11
C THR A 56 1.09 -4.17 -6.93
N ASP A 57 1.05 -2.98 -7.56
CA ASP A 57 2.08 -1.94 -7.39
C ASP A 57 1.51 -0.54 -7.09
N VAL A 58 0.65 -0.43 -6.08
CA VAL A 58 0.12 0.87 -5.62
C VAL A 58 1.18 1.58 -4.77
N LYS A 59 1.73 2.69 -5.28
CA LYS A 59 2.75 3.52 -4.62
C LYS A 59 2.75 4.94 -5.21
N PRO A 60 3.33 5.95 -4.53
CA PRO A 60 3.31 7.33 -5.00
C PRO A 60 3.83 7.53 -6.44
N ASP A 61 4.79 6.73 -6.84
CA ASP A 61 5.46 6.69 -8.14
C ASP A 61 4.46 6.42 -9.29
N ASN A 62 3.45 5.59 -9.00
CA ASN A 62 2.45 5.13 -9.96
C ASN A 62 1.14 5.94 -9.87
N ILE A 63 1.09 6.98 -9.03
CA ILE A 63 -0.05 7.89 -8.96
C ILE A 63 0.35 9.19 -9.66
N LEU A 64 -0.26 9.40 -10.81
CA LEU A 64 0.03 10.50 -11.73
C LEU A 64 -0.98 11.64 -11.55
N ILE A 65 -0.54 12.87 -11.78
CA ILE A 65 -1.34 14.07 -11.55
C ILE A 65 -1.18 15.13 -12.64
N ASN A 66 -2.22 15.94 -12.83
CA ASN A 66 -2.12 17.25 -13.47
C ASN A 66 -2.42 18.35 -12.47
N TYR A 67 -1.70 19.46 -12.59
CA TYR A 67 -1.96 20.63 -11.77
C TYR A 67 -3.21 21.38 -12.25
N GLY A 68 -3.95 21.98 -11.33
CA GLY A 68 -4.98 22.95 -11.62
C GLY A 68 -4.38 24.34 -11.86
N ASN A 69 -5.25 25.31 -12.14
CA ASN A 69 -4.85 26.69 -12.41
C ASN A 69 -4.07 27.36 -11.26
N ASP A 70 -4.23 26.88 -10.01
CA ASP A 70 -3.56 27.42 -8.83
C ASP A 70 -2.27 26.66 -8.41
N ALA A 71 -1.81 25.65 -9.18
CA ALA A 71 -0.64 24.79 -8.91
C ALA A 71 -0.61 24.08 -7.53
N THR A 72 -1.61 24.35 -6.69
CA THR A 72 -1.79 23.76 -5.36
C THR A 72 -2.80 22.65 -5.39
N ARG A 73 -3.82 22.72 -6.25
CA ARG A 73 -4.80 21.65 -6.45
C ARG A 73 -4.49 20.80 -7.67
N PHE A 74 -4.92 19.55 -7.63
CA PHE A 74 -4.88 18.65 -8.77
C PHE A 74 -6.13 18.81 -9.62
N SER A 75 -5.96 19.05 -10.91
CA SER A 75 -7.06 19.01 -11.90
C SER A 75 -7.39 17.59 -12.31
N ARG A 76 -6.41 16.68 -12.19
CA ARG A 76 -6.55 15.26 -12.47
C ARG A 76 -5.63 14.44 -11.58
N VAL A 77 -6.12 13.27 -11.18
CA VAL A 77 -5.34 12.20 -10.56
C VAL A 77 -5.62 10.92 -11.34
N ALA A 78 -4.63 10.05 -11.51
CA ALA A 78 -4.80 8.73 -12.12
C ALA A 78 -3.87 7.72 -11.45
N LEU A 79 -4.39 6.51 -11.18
CA LEU A 79 -3.53 5.36 -10.91
C LEU A 79 -3.04 4.82 -12.26
N GLY A 80 -1.73 4.83 -12.46
CA GLY A 80 -1.05 4.36 -13.67
C GLY A 80 -0.23 3.10 -13.40
N ASP A 81 0.49 2.70 -14.43
CA ASP A 81 1.35 1.50 -14.47
C ASP A 81 0.62 0.17 -14.18
N CYS A 82 -0.03 -0.34 -15.22
CA CYS A 82 -0.68 -1.66 -15.19
C CYS A 82 0.27 -2.81 -15.58
N GLY A 83 1.59 -2.60 -15.60
CA GLY A 83 2.57 -3.60 -16.06
C GLY A 83 2.54 -4.91 -15.28
N ASP A 84 2.29 -4.81 -13.97
CA ASP A 84 2.25 -5.94 -13.03
C ASP A 84 0.82 -6.36 -12.62
N VAL A 85 -0.22 -5.81 -13.26
CA VAL A 85 -1.61 -6.14 -12.93
C VAL A 85 -1.85 -7.64 -13.08
N TYR A 86 -2.32 -8.25 -11.99
CA TYR A 86 -2.46 -9.69 -11.88
C TYR A 86 -3.93 -10.11 -11.86
N ARG A 87 -4.26 -11.17 -12.62
CA ARG A 87 -5.60 -11.77 -12.56
C ARG A 87 -5.69 -12.71 -11.37
N PHE A 88 -6.41 -12.28 -10.34
CA PHE A 88 -6.61 -13.06 -9.13
C PHE A 88 -7.43 -14.32 -9.43
N ASN A 89 -6.94 -15.47 -8.98
CA ASN A 89 -7.68 -16.73 -9.02
C ASN A 89 -8.35 -16.95 -7.66
N PRO A 90 -9.68 -16.83 -7.52
CA PRO A 90 -10.37 -17.06 -6.26
C PRO A 90 -10.34 -18.52 -5.82
N ASN A 91 -10.15 -19.46 -6.75
CA ASN A 91 -10.20 -20.90 -6.50
C ASN A 91 -8.85 -21.52 -6.08
N ALA A 92 -7.78 -20.71 -6.01
CA ALA A 92 -6.50 -21.16 -5.46
C ALA A 92 -6.65 -21.62 -4.00
N GLY A 93 -5.71 -22.42 -3.50
CA GLY A 93 -5.69 -22.85 -2.11
C GLY A 93 -5.36 -21.70 -1.15
N PRO A 94 -5.71 -21.77 0.15
CA PRO A 94 -5.34 -20.73 1.12
C PRO A 94 -3.83 -20.67 1.38
N LEU A 95 -3.14 -21.82 1.30
CA LEU A 95 -1.70 -21.96 1.50
C LEU A 95 -0.90 -21.91 0.20
N GLU A 96 -1.52 -21.53 -0.92
CA GLU A 96 -0.84 -21.41 -2.20
C GLU A 96 0.06 -20.17 -2.22
N GLU A 97 1.36 -20.36 -2.45
CA GLU A 97 2.29 -19.24 -2.54
C GLU A 97 1.99 -18.36 -3.76
N SER A 98 2.24 -17.07 -3.62
CA SER A 98 2.16 -16.11 -4.72
C SER A 98 3.56 -15.57 -5.05
N HIS A 99 3.70 -14.89 -6.19
CA HIS A 99 4.97 -14.26 -6.53
C HIS A 99 5.17 -12.94 -5.76
N VAL A 100 6.42 -12.48 -5.73
CA VAL A 100 6.78 -11.20 -5.12
C VAL A 100 6.21 -10.04 -5.95
N ILE A 101 5.61 -9.06 -5.28
CA ILE A 101 5.02 -7.87 -5.88
C ILE A 101 5.47 -6.59 -5.17
N SER A 102 5.36 -5.45 -5.86
CA SER A 102 5.69 -4.11 -5.37
C SER A 102 7.09 -3.93 -4.76
N ALA A 103 7.40 -2.69 -4.38
CA ALA A 103 8.53 -2.37 -3.53
C ALA A 103 8.25 -2.81 -2.08
N ALA A 104 9.27 -3.36 -1.40
CA ALA A 104 9.09 -4.00 -0.09
C ALA A 104 8.39 -3.11 0.94
N ILE A 105 8.73 -1.82 1.02
CA ILE A 105 8.15 -0.90 2.00
C ILE A 105 6.63 -0.69 1.81
N PHE A 106 6.10 -0.77 0.58
CA PHE A 106 4.66 -0.65 0.28
C PHE A 106 3.92 -2.00 0.27
N ARG A 107 4.65 -3.11 0.34
CA ARG A 107 4.11 -4.47 0.25
C ARG A 107 3.30 -4.81 1.51
N SER A 108 2.22 -5.56 1.33
CA SER A 108 1.41 -6.10 2.43
C SER A 108 2.15 -7.18 3.23
N PRO A 109 1.77 -7.42 4.50
CA PRO A 109 2.37 -8.46 5.33
C PRO A 109 2.27 -9.86 4.72
N GLU A 110 1.12 -10.22 4.16
CA GLU A 110 0.92 -11.52 3.52
C GLU A 110 1.82 -11.69 2.30
N ALA A 111 1.99 -10.66 1.46
CA ALA A 111 2.92 -10.71 0.34
C ALA A 111 4.38 -10.67 0.81
N GLN A 112 4.68 -10.03 1.94
CA GLN A 112 6.02 -10.02 2.54
C GLN A 112 6.42 -11.40 3.09
N LEU A 113 5.43 -12.21 3.48
CA LEU A 113 5.57 -13.59 3.95
C LEU A 113 5.46 -14.64 2.83
N ASN A 114 5.37 -14.20 1.57
CA ASN A 114 5.15 -15.05 0.40
C ASN A 114 3.88 -15.93 0.51
N LEU A 115 2.89 -15.45 1.26
CA LEU A 115 1.57 -16.07 1.35
C LEU A 115 0.73 -15.68 0.14
N ARG A 116 -0.42 -16.34 -0.01
CA ARG A 116 -1.41 -15.94 -1.00
C ARG A 116 -1.88 -14.52 -0.73
N TRP A 117 -1.75 -13.66 -1.73
CA TRP A 117 -2.33 -12.32 -1.70
C TRP A 117 -3.45 -12.18 -2.73
N GLY A 118 -4.21 -11.10 -2.59
CA GLY A 118 -5.34 -10.77 -3.45
C GLY A 118 -5.68 -9.28 -3.34
N PRO A 119 -6.91 -8.87 -3.70
CA PRO A 119 -7.36 -7.47 -3.63
C PRO A 119 -6.99 -6.69 -2.34
N PRO A 120 -7.02 -7.29 -1.13
CA PRO A 120 -6.62 -6.59 0.10
C PRO A 120 -5.16 -6.11 0.12
N THR A 121 -4.28 -6.63 -0.74
CA THR A 121 -2.90 -6.17 -0.84
C THR A 121 -2.83 -4.72 -1.34
N ASP A 122 -3.65 -4.36 -2.34
CA ASP A 122 -3.69 -3.00 -2.86
C ASP A 122 -4.22 -2.00 -1.82
N ILE A 123 -5.13 -2.48 -0.94
CA ILE A 123 -5.68 -1.68 0.16
C ILE A 123 -4.59 -1.32 1.17
N TRP A 124 -3.74 -2.29 1.52
CA TRP A 124 -2.57 -2.02 2.38
C TRP A 124 -1.61 -1.04 1.72
N SER A 125 -1.26 -1.28 0.45
CA SER A 125 -0.32 -0.44 -0.29
C SER A 125 -0.83 1.00 -0.44
N LEU A 126 -2.15 1.19 -0.62
CA LEU A 126 -2.77 2.51 -0.54
C LEU A 126 -2.64 3.13 0.86
N GLY A 127 -2.91 2.39 1.93
CA GLY A 127 -2.75 2.89 3.29
C GLY A 127 -1.33 3.39 3.58
N ALA A 128 -0.32 2.60 3.20
CA ALA A 128 1.09 3.00 3.29
C ALA A 128 1.40 4.24 2.44
N THR A 129 0.84 4.31 1.23
CA THR A 129 0.95 5.46 0.33
C THR A 129 0.37 6.72 0.96
N LEU A 130 -0.84 6.69 1.51
CA LEU A 130 -1.48 7.86 2.12
C LEU A 130 -0.66 8.39 3.31
N ILE A 131 -0.10 7.51 4.13
CA ILE A 131 0.79 7.92 5.22
C ILE A 131 2.02 8.67 4.67
N SER A 132 2.64 8.13 3.63
CA SER A 132 3.81 8.76 2.99
C SER A 132 3.47 10.14 2.40
N LEU A 133 2.31 10.28 1.77
CA LEU A 133 1.85 11.55 1.18
C LEU A 133 1.56 12.63 2.23
N ILE A 134 0.98 12.24 3.38
CA ILE A 134 0.66 13.17 4.47
C ILE A 134 1.94 13.65 5.15
N LEU A 135 2.85 12.73 5.50
CA LEU A 135 4.07 13.06 6.24
C LEU A 135 5.16 13.67 5.34
N GLY A 136 5.18 13.30 4.05
CA GLY A 136 6.05 13.83 3.02
C GLY A 136 7.55 13.56 3.23
N GLY A 137 8.39 14.23 2.46
CA GLY A 137 9.85 14.21 2.62
C GLY A 137 10.49 12.85 2.33
N ASN A 138 9.90 12.05 1.44
CA ASN A 138 10.30 10.67 1.15
C ASN A 138 10.29 9.75 2.38
N TRP A 139 9.53 10.11 3.40
CA TRP A 139 9.37 9.29 4.60
C TRP A 139 8.39 8.13 4.34
N HIS A 140 8.67 6.98 4.95
CA HIS A 140 7.83 5.80 4.84
C HIS A 140 7.75 5.04 6.18
N ILE A 141 6.53 4.69 6.61
CA ILE A 141 6.27 4.13 7.95
C ILE A 141 6.91 2.77 8.20
N CYS A 142 6.94 1.91 7.18
CA CYS A 142 7.52 0.56 7.26
C CYS A 142 9.00 0.52 6.83
N ARG A 143 9.66 1.67 6.63
CA ARG A 143 11.07 1.67 6.24
C ARG A 143 11.95 1.36 7.47
N PRO A 144 12.69 0.25 7.50
CA PRO A 144 13.58 -0.05 8.60
C PRO A 144 14.71 0.98 8.68
N ALA A 145 14.99 1.44 9.90
CA ALA A 145 16.10 2.35 10.14
C ALA A 145 17.44 1.61 10.03
N ASN A 146 18.42 2.20 9.35
CA ASN A 146 19.79 1.68 9.24
C ASN A 146 19.95 0.32 8.53
N VAL A 147 18.95 -0.14 7.77
CA VAL A 147 19.06 -1.34 6.93
C VAL A 147 19.19 -0.90 5.46
N PRO A 148 20.28 -1.28 4.76
CA PRO A 148 20.44 -1.03 3.32
C PRO A 148 19.36 -1.69 2.48
N PHE A 149 18.98 -1.08 1.36
CA PHE A 149 17.94 -1.62 0.46
C PHE A 149 18.32 -2.95 -0.21
N ASP A 150 19.62 -3.22 -0.34
CA ASP A 150 20.19 -4.43 -0.93
C ASP A 150 20.45 -5.53 0.10
N ASP A 151 20.06 -5.34 1.37
CA ASP A 151 20.12 -6.37 2.39
C ASP A 151 19.22 -7.57 2.01
N GLU A 152 19.77 -8.78 2.10
CA GLU A 152 19.06 -10.01 1.71
C GLU A 152 17.80 -10.27 2.58
N HIS A 153 17.77 -9.72 3.79
CA HIS A 153 16.67 -9.81 4.74
C HIS A 153 15.86 -8.50 4.82
N TYR A 154 16.02 -7.57 3.87
CA TYR A 154 15.32 -6.28 3.89
C TYR A 154 13.80 -6.44 4.10
N GLY A 155 13.21 -7.43 3.43
CA GLY A 155 11.79 -7.77 3.58
C GLY A 155 11.38 -8.17 5.00
N PHE A 156 12.23 -8.91 5.71
CA PHE A 156 12.00 -9.24 7.11
C PHE A 156 12.04 -8.00 8.00
N TRP A 157 13.00 -7.10 7.77
CA TRP A 157 13.09 -5.85 8.52
C TRP A 157 11.91 -4.91 8.27
N VAL A 158 11.37 -4.91 7.05
CA VAL A 158 10.10 -4.25 6.76
C VAL A 158 8.97 -4.88 7.57
N LEU A 159 8.84 -6.22 7.59
CA LEU A 159 7.83 -6.94 8.37
C LEU A 159 7.92 -6.60 9.87
N VAL A 160 9.13 -6.48 10.43
CA VAL A 160 9.35 -6.03 11.81
C VAL A 160 8.72 -4.66 12.05
N GLU A 161 8.93 -3.68 11.16
CA GLU A 161 8.26 -2.38 11.28
C GLU A 161 6.73 -2.50 11.10
N GLN A 162 6.24 -3.35 10.20
CA GLN A 162 4.79 -3.56 10.05
C GLN A 162 4.16 -4.06 11.36
N VAL A 163 4.74 -5.08 11.99
CA VAL A 163 4.29 -5.63 13.28
C VAL A 163 4.41 -4.57 14.38
N ARG A 164 5.56 -3.91 14.47
CA ARG A 164 5.83 -2.89 15.50
C ARG A 164 4.84 -1.72 15.48
N ARG A 165 4.33 -1.35 14.30
CA ARG A 165 3.39 -0.24 14.10
C ARG A 165 1.93 -0.67 14.15
N PHE A 166 1.59 -1.85 13.66
CA PHE A 166 0.19 -2.24 13.43
C PHE A 166 -0.30 -3.40 14.32
N GLY A 167 0.57 -3.93 15.17
CA GLY A 167 0.20 -4.87 16.24
C GLY A 167 0.57 -6.31 15.92
N LEU A 168 -0.20 -7.25 16.46
CA LEU A 168 0.04 -8.68 16.34
C LEU A 168 -0.89 -9.30 15.29
N PHE A 169 -0.46 -10.43 14.72
CA PHE A 169 -1.34 -11.31 13.96
C PHE A 169 -2.38 -11.92 14.92
N ASN A 170 -3.62 -12.01 14.45
CA ASN A 170 -4.69 -12.66 15.21
C ASN A 170 -4.59 -14.19 15.09
N ASP A 171 -5.28 -14.93 15.96
CA ASP A 171 -5.26 -16.41 15.95
C ASP A 171 -5.76 -16.98 14.60
N SER A 172 -6.69 -16.28 13.94
CA SER A 172 -7.19 -16.72 12.64
C SER A 172 -6.12 -16.70 11.56
N PHE A 173 -5.01 -15.97 11.71
CA PHE A 173 -3.94 -15.91 10.72
C PHE A 173 -3.29 -17.28 10.45
N GLU A 174 -3.37 -18.21 11.42
CA GLU A 174 -2.92 -19.61 11.26
C GLU A 174 -3.72 -20.36 10.17
N GLU A 175 -4.90 -19.88 9.77
CA GLU A 175 -5.69 -20.48 8.68
C GLU A 175 -5.10 -20.23 7.29
N ILE A 176 -4.25 -19.19 7.15
CA ILE A 176 -3.68 -18.76 5.87
C ILE A 176 -2.15 -18.77 5.86
N ALA A 177 -1.51 -19.11 6.99
CA ALA A 177 -0.07 -19.17 7.14
C ALA A 177 0.36 -20.53 7.69
N ASP A 178 1.35 -21.15 7.05
CA ASP A 178 1.93 -22.39 7.55
C ASP A 178 2.90 -22.15 8.73
N ALA A 179 3.41 -23.24 9.30
CA ALA A 179 4.31 -23.19 10.46
C ALA A 179 5.60 -22.40 10.20
N GLU A 180 6.09 -22.36 8.95
CA GLU A 180 7.29 -21.60 8.58
C GLU A 180 7.01 -20.10 8.64
N ARG A 181 5.90 -19.64 8.03
CA ARG A 181 5.53 -18.22 8.06
C ARG A 181 5.16 -17.75 9.46
N LEU A 182 4.49 -18.58 10.25
CA LEU A 182 4.21 -18.29 11.67
C LEU A 182 5.50 -18.17 12.50
N ALA A 183 6.53 -18.96 12.21
CA ALA A 183 7.84 -18.83 12.85
C ALA A 183 8.54 -17.52 12.48
N ILE A 184 8.39 -17.02 11.25
CA ILE A 184 8.89 -15.71 10.84
C ILE A 184 8.17 -14.60 11.61
N CYS A 185 6.83 -14.65 11.69
CA CYS A 185 6.05 -13.70 12.48
C CYS A 185 6.48 -13.68 13.96
N THR A 186 6.67 -14.86 14.54
CA THR A 186 7.15 -15.01 15.93
C THR A 186 8.54 -14.39 16.10
N SER A 187 9.44 -14.61 15.14
CA SER A 187 10.79 -14.05 15.16
C SER A 187 10.78 -12.52 15.11
N ALA A 188 9.89 -11.92 14.31
CA ALA A 188 9.70 -10.46 14.30
C ALA A 188 9.23 -9.93 15.66
N ILE A 189 8.27 -10.60 16.30
CA ILE A 189 7.74 -10.22 17.62
C ILE A 189 8.83 -10.31 18.70
N VAL A 190 9.57 -11.42 18.75
CA VAL A 190 10.68 -11.62 19.71
C VAL A 190 11.75 -10.55 19.52
N TYR A 191 12.13 -10.28 18.27
CA TYR A 191 13.10 -9.22 17.97
C TYR A 191 12.65 -7.86 18.51
N ILE A 192 11.38 -7.48 18.31
CA ILE A 192 10.83 -6.21 18.81
C ILE A 192 10.90 -6.18 20.33
N GLN A 193 10.49 -7.25 21.02
CA GLN A 193 10.49 -7.33 22.49
C GLN A 193 11.89 -7.18 23.09
N GLU A 194 12.90 -7.74 22.43
CA GLU A 194 14.28 -7.75 22.91
C GLU A 194 15.05 -6.47 22.56
N ASN A 195 14.76 -5.86 21.40
CA ASN A 195 15.63 -4.83 20.81
C ASN A 195 14.95 -3.48 20.57
N GLN A 196 13.61 -3.40 20.62
CA GLN A 196 12.87 -2.20 20.24
C GLN A 196 11.73 -1.87 21.22
N LYS A 197 11.20 -0.65 21.09
CA LYS A 197 9.94 -0.28 21.75
C LYS A 197 8.79 -0.41 20.76
N TRP A 198 7.71 -1.04 21.19
CA TRP A 198 6.43 -0.98 20.48
C TRP A 198 6.06 0.47 20.22
N LEU A 199 5.68 0.78 18.98
CA LEU A 199 5.30 2.14 18.57
C LEU A 199 4.01 2.08 17.74
N PRO A 200 2.86 1.75 18.37
CA PRO A 200 1.64 1.55 17.63
C PRO A 200 1.21 2.82 16.91
N PHE A 201 0.84 2.69 15.65
CA PHE A 201 0.39 3.80 14.80
C PHE A 201 -0.84 4.51 15.38
N SER A 202 -1.71 3.79 16.09
CA SER A 202 -2.85 4.39 16.79
C SER A 202 -2.45 5.32 17.93
N MET A 203 -1.23 5.17 18.48
CA MET A 203 -0.72 5.90 19.63
C MET A 203 0.44 6.86 19.29
N SER A 204 0.85 6.98 18.03
CA SER A 204 1.93 7.91 17.69
C SER A 204 1.42 9.36 17.76
N GLU A 205 2.07 10.20 18.55
CA GLU A 205 1.79 11.64 18.66
C GLU A 205 2.39 12.43 17.49
N ASP A 206 2.21 11.94 16.25
CA ASP A 206 2.49 12.76 15.08
C ASP A 206 1.39 13.80 14.94
N ASP A 207 1.67 15.03 15.40
CA ASP A 207 0.80 16.22 15.28
C ASP A 207 0.36 16.49 13.83
N GLU A 208 1.14 15.98 12.87
CA GLU A 208 0.94 16.14 11.43
C GLU A 208 -0.15 15.22 10.86
N LEU A 209 -0.50 14.13 11.56
CA LEU A 209 -1.53 13.20 11.12
C LEU A 209 -2.79 13.38 11.95
N ALA A 210 -3.75 14.13 11.39
CA ALA A 210 -5.03 14.40 12.03
C ALA A 210 -5.76 13.09 12.37
N ARG A 211 -6.45 13.08 13.51
CA ARG A 211 -7.16 11.88 14.01
C ARG A 211 -8.10 11.24 12.97
N PRO A 212 -8.91 11.99 12.19
CA PRO A 212 -9.75 11.38 11.16
C PRO A 212 -8.94 10.64 10.08
N ASP A 213 -7.81 11.19 9.65
CA ASP A 213 -6.92 10.57 8.65
C ASP A 213 -6.33 9.27 9.19
N ARG A 214 -5.88 9.32 10.45
CA ARG A 214 -5.36 8.14 11.16
C ARG A 214 -6.40 7.04 11.30
N ASP A 215 -7.62 7.38 11.72
CA ASP A 215 -8.71 6.42 11.90
C ASP A 215 -9.12 5.78 10.57
N PHE A 216 -9.11 6.53 9.48
CA PHE A 216 -9.36 6.01 8.14
C PHE A 216 -8.26 5.06 7.67
N ILE A 217 -7.00 5.48 7.76
CA ILE A 217 -5.83 4.68 7.36
C ILE A 217 -5.72 3.41 8.20
N ALA A 218 -6.01 3.47 9.50
CA ALA A 218 -5.94 2.31 10.40
C ALA A 218 -6.92 1.17 10.03
N LYS A 219 -7.95 1.45 9.21
CA LYS A 219 -8.84 0.42 8.64
C LYS A 219 -8.13 -0.39 7.56
N MET A 220 -7.24 0.24 6.80
CA MET A 220 -6.45 -0.39 5.73
C MET A 220 -5.26 -1.18 6.29
N MET A 221 -4.64 -0.67 7.35
CA MET A 221 -3.41 -1.22 7.93
C MET A 221 -3.66 -2.38 8.90
N LYS A 222 -4.42 -3.40 8.46
CA LYS A 222 -4.62 -4.65 9.21
C LYS A 222 -3.63 -5.72 8.76
N LEU A 223 -3.01 -6.42 9.72
CA LEU A 223 -2.04 -7.46 9.41
C LEU A 223 -2.69 -8.67 8.73
N ASP A 224 -3.87 -9.09 9.21
CA ASP A 224 -4.69 -10.06 8.50
C ASP A 224 -5.39 -9.38 7.30
N PRO A 225 -5.18 -9.84 6.05
CA PRO A 225 -5.82 -9.26 4.89
C PRO A 225 -7.36 -9.36 4.91
N ARG A 226 -7.92 -10.32 5.65
CA ARG A 226 -9.39 -10.54 5.73
C ARG A 226 -10.09 -9.49 6.59
N ASP A 227 -9.34 -8.80 7.45
CA ASP A 227 -9.86 -7.72 8.29
C ASP A 227 -9.87 -6.36 7.56
N ARG A 228 -9.30 -6.30 6.34
CA ARG A 228 -9.26 -5.05 5.55
C ARG A 228 -10.59 -4.87 4.80
N PRO A 229 -11.18 -3.67 4.83
CA PRO A 229 -12.34 -3.36 4.01
C PRO A 229 -11.96 -3.37 2.52
N THR A 230 -12.94 -3.63 1.68
CA THR A 230 -12.82 -3.49 0.23
C THR A 230 -12.68 -2.02 -0.19
N ALA A 231 -12.18 -1.78 -1.40
CA ALA A 231 -12.10 -0.43 -1.95
C ALA A 231 -13.48 0.26 -2.00
N ARG A 232 -14.54 -0.50 -2.32
CA ARG A 232 -15.92 -0.01 -2.38
C ARG A 232 -16.46 0.39 -1.00
N GLU A 233 -16.15 -0.37 0.04
CA GLU A 233 -16.54 -0.02 1.42
C GLU A 233 -15.80 1.24 1.90
N LEU A 234 -14.51 1.36 1.60
CA LEU A 234 -13.73 2.55 1.94
C LEU A 234 -14.24 3.82 1.25
N LEU A 235 -14.75 3.72 0.01
CA LEU A 235 -15.37 4.87 -0.68
C LEU A 235 -16.63 5.41 0.02
N GLN A 236 -17.29 4.60 0.86
CA GLN A 236 -18.46 5.00 1.65
C GLN A 236 -18.09 5.53 3.04
N ASP A 237 -16.80 5.61 3.37
CA ASP A 237 -16.36 5.99 4.69
C ASP A 237 -16.65 7.46 5.01
N ALA A 238 -17.04 7.74 6.26
CA ALA A 238 -17.32 9.08 6.73
C ALA A 238 -16.10 10.02 6.64
N TRP A 239 -14.88 9.49 6.52
CA TRP A 239 -13.68 10.28 6.28
C TRP A 239 -13.77 11.20 5.05
N PHE A 240 -14.53 10.79 4.02
CA PHE A 240 -14.75 11.60 2.83
C PHE A 240 -15.77 12.74 3.00
N ASN A 241 -16.48 12.77 4.12
CA ASN A 241 -17.45 13.83 4.40
C ASN A 241 -16.75 15.06 5.00
N PRO A 242 -17.15 16.28 4.60
CA PRO A 242 -16.59 17.53 5.10
C PRO A 242 -17.03 17.87 6.53
#